data_AF-A0AAU0VXA0-F1
#
_entry.id   AF-A0AAU0VXA0-F1
#
_cell.length_a   1.000
_cell.length_b   1.000
_cell.length_c   1.000
_cell.angle_alpha   90.00
_cell.angle_beta   90.00
_cell.angle_gamma   90.00
#
_symmetry.space_group_name_H-M   'P 1'
#
loop_
_entity.id
_entity.type
_entity.pdbx_description
1 polymer ?
#
loop_
_entity_poly.entity_id
_entity_poly.type
_entity_poly.pdbx_seq_one_letter_code
_entity_poly.pdbx_strand_id
1 'polypeptide(L)'
;MTSSVIAPLRRTRSRSTDPTSAERSLAQQDTWRAIAFAVDRAAADLLPLSTVGTSDVAAGNRAIASLVGGRFLLERIYDRNTRYVKQAQTYRERYRRHREVANLRPYMKAFRKAIDYARTVADGQPASGRLPALFQPGTRLPLVQRFLQDRQVLVQDVR
;
A
#
# COMPACT_ATOMS: atom_id res chain seq x y z
N MET A 1 -11.31 -58.10 -33.10
CA MET A 1 -10.14 -57.31 -32.65
C MET A 1 -10.55 -55.85 -32.59
N THR A 2 -10.96 -55.37 -31.43
CA THR A 2 -11.45 -53.99 -31.22
C THR A 2 -10.49 -53.25 -30.30
N SER A 3 -9.77 -52.28 -30.86
CA SER A 3 -8.87 -51.39 -30.11
C SER A 3 -9.69 -50.33 -29.37
N SER A 4 -9.67 -50.37 -28.03
CA SER A 4 -10.17 -49.28 -27.18
C SER A 4 -9.13 -48.18 -27.08
N VAL A 5 -9.47 -47.01 -27.63
CA VAL A 5 -8.74 -45.75 -27.42
C VAL A 5 -9.17 -45.17 -26.08
N ILE A 6 -8.27 -45.17 -25.09
CA ILE A 6 -8.48 -44.51 -23.80
C ILE A 6 -8.25 -43.01 -23.98
N ALA A 7 -9.32 -42.22 -23.96
CA ALA A 7 -9.25 -40.76 -23.93
C ALA A 7 -8.71 -40.29 -22.55
N PRO A 8 -7.75 -39.36 -22.49
CA PRO A 8 -7.29 -38.83 -21.22
C PRO A 8 -8.37 -37.93 -20.60
N LEU A 9 -8.85 -38.31 -19.42
CA LEU A 9 -9.70 -37.53 -18.53
C LEU A 9 -9.08 -36.15 -18.31
N ARG A 10 -9.66 -35.15 -18.97
CA ARG A 10 -9.43 -33.73 -18.74
C ARG A 10 -9.85 -33.45 -17.29
N ARG A 11 -8.88 -33.40 -16.37
CA ARG A 11 -9.08 -32.85 -15.01
C ARG A 11 -9.51 -31.39 -15.16
N THR A 12 -10.82 -31.17 -15.15
CA THR A 12 -11.40 -29.87 -14.86
C THR A 12 -10.94 -29.49 -13.47
N ARG A 13 -9.97 -28.58 -13.42
CA ARG A 13 -9.45 -27.98 -12.22
C ARG A 13 -10.59 -27.14 -11.63
N SER A 14 -11.41 -27.76 -10.79
CA SER A 14 -12.41 -27.07 -9.98
C SER A 14 -11.71 -25.92 -9.28
N ARG A 15 -12.09 -24.70 -9.65
CA ARG A 15 -11.67 -23.46 -9.03
C ARG A 15 -12.24 -23.47 -7.62
N SER A 16 -11.52 -24.11 -6.70
CA SER A 16 -11.76 -23.97 -5.27
C SER A 16 -11.61 -22.49 -4.95
N THR A 17 -12.74 -21.79 -4.83
CA THR A 17 -12.82 -20.53 -4.09
C THR A 17 -12.63 -20.86 -2.63
N ASP A 18 -11.36 -21.05 -2.26
CA ASP A 18 -10.93 -21.24 -0.88
C ASP A 18 -11.36 -19.97 -0.09
N PRO A 19 -12.32 -20.06 0.85
CA PRO A 19 -12.82 -18.88 1.57
C PRO A 19 -11.69 -18.15 2.30
N THR A 20 -10.66 -18.88 2.72
CA THR A 20 -9.48 -18.32 3.37
C THR A 20 -8.62 -17.45 2.44
N SER A 21 -8.73 -17.61 1.12
CA SER A 21 -8.05 -16.78 0.11
C SER A 21 -8.80 -15.46 -0.11
N ALA A 22 -10.14 -15.51 -0.12
CA ALA A 22 -10.98 -14.32 -0.28
C ALA A 22 -10.90 -13.40 0.95
N GLU A 23 -11.01 -13.95 2.15
CA GLU A 23 -10.88 -13.21 3.42
C GLU A 23 -9.51 -12.55 3.57
N ARG A 24 -8.42 -13.25 3.18
CA ARG A 24 -7.07 -12.67 3.15
C ARG A 24 -6.95 -11.52 2.17
N SER A 25 -7.63 -11.62 1.02
CA SER A 25 -7.66 -10.53 0.02
C SER A 25 -8.38 -9.31 0.57
N LEU A 26 -9.53 -9.49 1.23
CA LEU A 26 -10.30 -8.42 1.86
C LEU A 26 -9.51 -7.74 2.99
N ALA A 27 -8.96 -8.51 3.93
CA ALA A 27 -8.15 -7.97 5.02
C ALA A 27 -6.93 -7.18 4.50
N GLN A 28 -6.33 -7.64 3.39
CA GLN A 28 -5.25 -6.90 2.74
C GLN A 28 -5.73 -5.60 2.08
N GLN A 29 -6.92 -5.59 1.46
CA GLN A 29 -7.52 -4.38 0.91
C GLN A 29 -7.83 -3.35 2.01
N ASP A 30 -8.39 -3.79 3.14
CA ASP A 30 -8.67 -2.91 4.28
C ASP A 30 -7.39 -2.33 4.90
N THR A 31 -6.32 -3.14 4.96
CA THR A 31 -5.02 -2.63 5.39
C THR A 31 -4.52 -1.53 4.44
N TRP A 32 -4.65 -1.73 3.13
CA TRP A 32 -4.26 -0.69 2.16
C TRP A 32 -5.14 0.56 2.20
N ARG A 33 -6.44 0.42 2.48
CA ARG A 33 -7.33 1.56 2.73
C ARG A 33 -6.90 2.35 3.97
N ALA A 34 -6.55 1.67 5.05
CA ALA A 34 -6.05 2.31 6.26
C ALA A 34 -4.70 3.03 6.01
N ILE A 35 -3.81 2.43 5.22
CA ILE A 35 -2.57 3.07 4.77
C ILE A 35 -2.88 4.32 3.95
N ALA A 36 -3.79 4.24 2.98
CA ALA A 36 -4.20 5.40 2.17
C ALA A 36 -4.82 6.50 3.04
N PHE A 37 -5.65 6.16 4.02
CA PHE A 37 -6.23 7.13 4.95
C PHE A 37 -5.16 7.85 5.78
N ALA A 38 -4.17 7.12 6.27
CA ALA A 38 -3.04 7.72 6.99
C ALA A 38 -2.26 8.72 6.11
N VAL A 39 -2.08 8.40 4.81
CA VAL A 39 -1.44 9.29 3.85
C VAL A 39 -2.28 10.54 3.58
N ASP A 40 -3.58 10.36 3.37
CA ASP A 40 -4.54 11.45 3.12
C ASP A 40 -4.57 12.46 4.27
N ARG A 41 -4.65 11.94 5.50
CA ARG A 41 -4.63 12.77 6.72
C ARG A 41 -3.32 13.55 6.87
N ALA A 42 -2.19 12.89 6.61
CA ALA A 42 -0.89 13.56 6.63
C ALA A 42 -0.76 14.61 5.52
N ALA A 43 -1.34 14.36 4.34
CA ALA A 43 -1.34 15.31 3.24
C ALA A 43 -2.19 16.55 3.58
N ALA A 44 -3.34 16.37 4.23
CA ALA A 44 -4.20 17.47 4.66
C ALA A 44 -3.49 18.42 5.66
N ASP A 45 -2.66 17.87 6.55
CA ASP A 45 -1.85 18.66 7.48
C ASP A 45 -0.66 19.37 6.81
N LEU A 46 -0.01 18.75 5.81
CA LEU A 46 1.28 19.24 5.26
C LEU A 46 1.17 20.03 3.95
N LEU A 47 0.21 19.74 3.09
CA LEU A 47 0.10 20.40 1.78
C LEU A 47 -0.10 21.92 1.88
N PRO A 48 -0.95 22.46 2.77
CA PRO A 48 -1.13 23.90 2.90
C PRO A 48 0.18 24.63 3.29
N LEU A 49 1.02 23.97 4.09
CA LEU A 49 2.29 24.53 4.55
C LEU A 49 3.33 24.57 3.42
N SER A 50 3.33 23.56 2.55
CA SER A 50 4.22 23.49 1.39
C SER A 50 3.99 24.60 0.37
N THR A 51 2.75 25.12 0.27
CA THR A 51 2.39 26.19 -0.67
C THR A 51 2.73 27.59 -0.16
N VAL A 52 2.70 27.79 1.16
CA VAL A 52 2.95 29.11 1.79
C VAL A 52 4.40 29.23 2.29
N GLY A 53 5.14 28.11 2.36
CA GLY A 53 6.51 28.09 2.88
C GLY A 53 6.58 28.31 4.40
N THR A 54 5.46 28.14 5.10
CA THR A 54 5.34 28.31 6.55
C THR A 54 5.58 26.98 7.26
N SER A 55 5.97 27.04 8.52
CA SER A 55 6.03 25.87 9.40
C SER A 55 4.87 25.91 10.40
N ASP A 56 4.31 24.73 10.68
CA ASP A 56 3.36 24.51 11.77
C ASP A 56 3.78 23.22 12.47
N VAL A 57 4.36 23.39 13.66
CA VAL A 57 4.88 22.30 14.49
C VAL A 57 3.79 21.30 14.85
N ALA A 58 2.57 21.76 15.12
CA ALA A 58 1.47 20.89 15.49
C ALA A 58 1.00 20.06 14.28
N ALA A 59 0.89 20.68 13.10
CA ALA A 59 0.59 19.97 11.86
C ALA A 59 1.68 18.95 11.50
N GLY A 60 2.96 19.31 11.65
CA GLY A 60 4.08 18.39 11.46
C GLY A 60 3.98 17.15 12.36
N ASN A 61 3.70 17.34 13.66
CA ASN A 61 3.53 16.24 14.61
C ASN A 61 2.31 15.35 14.31
N ARG A 62 1.17 15.93 13.93
CA ARG A 62 -0.02 15.15 13.51
C ARG A 62 0.24 14.34 12.24
N ALA A 63 0.97 14.91 11.29
CA ALA A 63 1.38 14.22 10.08
C ALA A 63 2.34 13.06 10.38
N ILE A 64 3.33 13.25 11.27
CA ILE A 64 4.23 12.18 11.73
C ILE A 64 3.42 11.03 12.31
N ALA A 65 2.49 11.30 13.24
CA ALA A 65 1.68 10.27 13.88
C ALA A 65 0.91 9.43 12.84
N SER A 66 0.28 10.10 11.87
CA SER A 66 -0.45 9.44 10.78
C SER A 66 0.48 8.59 9.91
N LEU A 67 1.61 9.15 9.47
CA LEU A 67 2.58 8.45 8.60
C LEU A 67 3.26 7.27 9.29
N VAL A 68 3.57 7.37 10.59
CA VAL A 68 4.12 6.27 11.38
C VAL A 68 3.11 5.13 11.48
N GLY A 69 1.82 5.44 11.73
CA GLY A 69 0.75 4.45 11.71
C GLY A 69 0.62 3.73 10.36
N GLY A 70 0.61 4.50 9.26
CA GLY A 70 0.59 3.93 7.90
C GLY A 70 1.81 3.06 7.59
N ARG A 71 3.00 3.49 8.00
CA ARG A 71 4.25 2.73 7.83
C ARG A 71 4.21 1.41 8.61
N PHE A 72 3.72 1.43 9.85
CA PHE A 72 3.59 0.21 10.66
C PHE A 72 2.69 -0.83 9.98
N LEU A 73 1.56 -0.41 9.40
CA LEU A 73 0.69 -1.32 8.64
C LEU A 73 1.39 -1.88 7.40
N LEU A 74 2.15 -1.05 6.68
CA LEU A 74 2.93 -1.49 5.53
C LEU A 74 4.01 -2.52 5.91
N GLU A 75 4.67 -2.35 7.06
CA GLU A 75 5.66 -3.30 7.60
C GLU A 75 5.01 -4.65 7.93
N ARG A 76 3.79 -4.64 8.50
CA ARG A 76 3.03 -5.88 8.71
C ARG A 76 2.70 -6.61 7.40
N ILE A 77 2.36 -5.89 6.34
CA ILE A 77 2.16 -6.50 5.00
C ILE A 77 3.49 -7.09 4.50
N TYR A 78 4.59 -6.36 4.63
CA TYR A 78 5.91 -6.80 4.19
C TYR A 78 6.36 -8.08 4.92
N ASP A 79 6.25 -8.12 6.23
CA ASP A 79 6.62 -9.28 7.06
C ASP A 79 5.76 -10.49 6.72
N ARG A 80 4.44 -10.28 6.59
CA ARG A 80 3.51 -11.32 6.19
C ARG A 80 3.89 -11.90 4.82
N ASN A 81 4.12 -11.05 3.83
CA ASN A 81 4.49 -11.49 2.48
C ASN A 81 5.86 -12.20 2.47
N THR A 82 6.80 -11.76 3.30
CA THR A 82 8.10 -12.42 3.46
C THR A 82 7.97 -13.81 4.07
N ARG A 83 7.08 -14.00 5.06
CA ARG A 83 6.75 -15.33 5.60
C ARG A 83 6.09 -16.21 4.53
N TYR A 84 5.18 -15.64 3.72
CA TYR A 84 4.58 -16.37 2.61
C TYR A 84 5.60 -16.82 1.56
N VAL A 85 6.65 -16.04 1.27
CA VAL A 85 7.73 -16.50 0.37
C VAL A 85 8.34 -17.82 0.87
N LYS A 86 8.58 -17.95 2.19
CA LYS A 86 9.16 -19.16 2.80
C LYS A 86 8.26 -20.39 2.68
N GLN A 87 6.96 -20.19 2.52
CA GLN A 87 5.95 -21.26 2.39
C GLN A 87 5.72 -21.71 0.94
N ALA A 88 6.50 -21.22 -0.03
CA ALA A 88 6.32 -21.59 -1.44
C ALA A 88 6.79 -23.02 -1.72
N GLN A 89 5.93 -23.82 -2.37
CA GLN A 89 6.21 -25.23 -2.68
C GLN A 89 7.00 -25.38 -3.98
N THR A 90 6.96 -24.37 -4.86
CA THR A 90 7.64 -24.40 -6.16
C THR A 90 8.53 -23.18 -6.37
N TYR A 91 9.57 -23.34 -7.21
CA TYR A 91 10.47 -22.23 -7.58
C TYR A 91 9.69 -21.05 -8.21
N ARG A 92 8.78 -21.34 -9.14
CA ARG A 92 7.97 -20.32 -9.82
C ARG A 92 7.11 -19.52 -8.83
N GLU A 93 6.51 -20.20 -7.87
CA GLU A 93 5.73 -19.57 -6.80
C GLU A 93 6.60 -18.70 -5.89
N ARG A 94 7.78 -19.22 -5.49
CA ARG A 94 8.75 -18.45 -4.69
C ARG A 94 9.19 -17.18 -5.41
N TYR A 95 9.51 -17.28 -6.71
CA TYR A 95 9.89 -16.13 -7.52
C TYR A 95 8.77 -15.08 -7.60
N ARG A 96 7.52 -15.52 -7.83
CA ARG A 96 6.35 -14.63 -7.84
C ARG A 96 6.18 -13.91 -6.50
N ARG A 97 6.19 -14.65 -5.38
CA ARG A 97 6.04 -14.09 -4.03
C ARG A 97 7.18 -13.12 -3.70
N HIS A 98 8.41 -13.40 -4.15
CA HIS A 98 9.54 -12.47 -4.01
C HIS A 98 9.32 -11.15 -4.75
N ARG A 99 8.77 -11.20 -5.97
CA ARG A 99 8.40 -9.97 -6.69
C ARG A 99 7.35 -9.16 -5.92
N GLU A 100 6.34 -9.82 -5.34
CA GLU A 100 5.32 -9.15 -4.54
C GLU A 100 5.92 -8.43 -3.32
N VAL A 101 6.89 -9.03 -2.63
CA VAL A 101 7.66 -8.37 -1.55
C VAL A 101 8.51 -7.22 -2.08
N ALA A 102 9.21 -7.43 -3.20
CA ALA A 102 10.07 -6.41 -3.80
C ALA A 102 9.28 -5.15 -4.21
N ASN A 103 8.03 -5.34 -4.66
CA ASN A 103 7.12 -4.26 -5.03
C ASN A 103 6.71 -3.37 -3.84
N LEU A 104 6.91 -3.79 -2.58
CA LEU A 104 6.63 -2.98 -1.40
C LEU A 104 7.76 -2.01 -1.05
N ARG A 105 9.00 -2.26 -1.51
CA ARG A 105 10.18 -1.43 -1.18
C ARG A 105 10.03 0.04 -1.59
N PRO A 106 9.47 0.39 -2.77
CA PRO A 106 9.22 1.78 -3.14
C PRO A 106 8.30 2.50 -2.14
N TYR A 107 7.27 1.82 -1.63
CA TYR A 107 6.35 2.37 -0.63
C TYR A 107 7.08 2.64 0.69
N MET A 108 7.89 1.69 1.16
CA MET A 108 8.71 1.89 2.38
C MET A 108 9.60 3.12 2.28
N LYS A 109 10.29 3.27 1.13
CA LYS A 109 11.15 4.42 0.85
C LYS A 109 10.34 5.72 0.80
N ALA A 110 9.13 5.70 0.25
CA ALA A 110 8.26 6.87 0.19
C ALA A 110 7.76 7.29 1.58
N PHE A 111 7.34 6.33 2.42
CA PHE A 111 6.95 6.59 3.81
C PHE A 111 8.09 7.18 4.63
N ARG A 112 9.31 6.63 4.51
CA ARG A 112 10.49 7.18 5.20
C ARG A 112 10.71 8.65 4.83
N LYS A 113 10.73 8.96 3.53
CA LYS A 113 10.89 10.34 3.05
C LYS A 113 9.77 11.28 3.50
N ALA A 114 8.53 10.80 3.56
CA ALA A 114 7.40 11.59 4.05
C ALA A 114 7.53 11.88 5.55
N ILE A 115 7.97 10.90 6.34
CA ILE A 115 8.22 11.08 7.78
C ILE A 115 9.37 12.06 8.01
N ASP A 116 10.47 11.92 7.26
CA ASP A 116 11.62 12.84 7.36
C ASP A 116 11.20 14.28 7.03
N TYR A 117 10.36 14.48 6.01
CA TYR A 117 9.77 15.78 5.68
C TYR A 117 8.86 16.31 6.79
N ALA A 118 7.97 15.48 7.34
CA ALA A 118 7.09 15.87 8.42
C ALA A 118 7.87 16.26 9.69
N ARG A 119 9.00 15.57 9.97
CA ARG A 119 9.94 15.94 11.02
C ARG A 119 10.53 17.32 10.81
N THR A 120 11.00 17.64 9.60
CA THR A 120 11.53 18.99 9.35
C THR A 120 10.50 20.08 9.65
N VAL A 121 9.23 19.85 9.30
CA VAL A 121 8.14 20.80 9.62
C VAL A 121 7.85 20.83 11.12
N ALA A 122 7.87 19.67 11.79
CA ALA A 122 7.70 19.57 13.25
C ALA A 122 8.84 20.25 14.03
N ASP A 123 10.04 20.30 13.46
CA ASP A 123 11.20 21.03 14.00
C ASP A 123 11.11 22.54 13.75
N GLY A 124 10.00 23.02 13.18
CA GLY A 124 9.76 24.44 12.88
C GLY A 124 10.45 24.94 11.62
N GLN A 125 11.13 24.06 10.87
CA GLN A 125 11.76 24.45 9.61
C GLN A 125 10.69 24.65 8.54
N PRO A 126 10.88 25.63 7.64
CA PRO A 126 9.96 25.85 6.54
C PRO A 126 9.84 24.59 5.69
N ALA A 127 8.61 24.25 5.32
CA ALA A 127 8.31 23.11 4.49
C ALA A 127 9.05 23.26 3.16
N SER A 128 9.94 22.31 2.82
CA SER A 128 10.65 22.41 1.54
C SER A 128 9.65 22.36 0.38
N GLY A 129 9.84 23.20 -0.64
CA GLY A 129 8.93 23.28 -1.80
C GLY A 129 8.85 21.98 -2.62
N ARG A 130 9.74 21.02 -2.38
CA ARG A 130 9.71 19.70 -3.02
C ARG A 130 9.01 18.68 -2.13
N LEU A 131 7.76 18.39 -2.45
CA LEU A 131 6.98 17.38 -1.77
C LEU A 131 7.57 15.96 -1.92
N PRO A 132 7.54 15.13 -0.87
CA PRO A 132 7.81 13.69 -0.95
C PRO A 132 6.93 12.97 -1.99
N ALA A 133 7.45 11.90 -2.59
CA ALA A 133 6.74 11.11 -3.61
C ALA A 133 5.39 10.54 -3.15
N LEU A 134 5.17 10.43 -1.84
CA LEU A 134 3.91 9.98 -1.25
C LEU A 134 2.78 11.01 -1.41
N PHE A 135 3.13 12.30 -1.51
CA PHE A 135 2.19 13.41 -1.67
C PHE A 135 2.19 14.00 -3.08
N GLN A 136 3.09 13.55 -3.95
CA GLN A 136 3.11 13.99 -5.33
C GLN A 136 1.95 13.35 -6.11
N PRO A 137 1.18 14.13 -6.89
CA PRO A 137 0.27 13.56 -7.86
C PRO A 137 1.08 12.83 -8.94
N GLY A 138 0.87 11.52 -9.10
CA GLY A 138 1.53 10.75 -10.17
C GLY A 138 1.87 9.29 -9.83
N THR A 139 1.82 8.44 -10.85
CA THR A 139 1.73 6.96 -10.86
C THR A 139 2.78 6.13 -10.11
N ARG A 140 3.67 6.71 -9.30
CA ARG A 140 4.79 5.99 -8.66
C ARG A 140 4.38 5.07 -7.52
N LEU A 141 3.18 5.24 -6.96
CA LEU A 141 2.65 4.45 -5.83
C LEU A 141 1.20 4.04 -6.08
N PRO A 142 0.95 3.18 -7.07
CA PRO A 142 -0.40 2.91 -7.60
C PRO A 142 -1.36 2.33 -6.56
N LEU A 143 -0.89 1.54 -5.59
CA LEU A 143 -1.77 0.96 -4.57
C LEU A 143 -2.34 2.03 -3.65
N VAL A 144 -1.49 2.91 -3.13
CA VAL A 144 -1.94 4.02 -2.27
C VAL A 144 -2.89 4.93 -3.06
N GLN A 145 -2.55 5.25 -4.31
CA GLN A 145 -3.38 6.11 -5.16
C GLN A 145 -4.74 5.51 -5.49
N ARG A 146 -4.80 4.21 -5.82
CA ARG A 146 -6.06 3.53 -6.05
C ARG A 146 -7.01 3.69 -4.86
N PHE A 147 -6.53 3.43 -3.64
CA PHE A 147 -7.38 3.52 -2.45
C PHE A 147 -7.66 4.97 -2.01
N LEU A 148 -6.85 5.95 -2.42
CA LEU A 148 -7.18 7.37 -2.29
C LEU A 148 -8.30 7.78 -3.27
N GLN A 149 -8.25 7.32 -4.52
CA GLN A 149 -9.27 7.60 -5.54
C GLN A 149 -10.61 6.92 -5.23
N ASP A 150 -10.59 5.66 -4.77
CA ASP A 150 -11.80 4.94 -4.36
C ASP A 150 -12.58 5.71 -3.28
N ARG A 151 -11.90 6.51 -2.43
CA ARG A 151 -12.53 7.40 -1.46
C ARG A 151 -13.16 8.65 -2.07
N GLN A 152 -12.54 9.25 -3.09
CA GLN A 152 -13.10 10.43 -3.74
C GLN A 152 -14.44 10.14 -4.40
N VAL A 153 -14.61 8.93 -4.95
CA VAL A 153 -15.89 8.48 -5.53
C VAL A 153 -16.97 8.34 -4.45
N LEU A 154 -16.64 7.70 -3.32
CA LEU A 154 -17.59 7.52 -2.21
C LEU A 154 -18.04 8.83 -1.55
N VAL A 155 -17.26 9.91 -1.65
CA VAL A 155 -17.63 11.23 -1.12
C VAL A 155 -18.55 12.00 -2.09
N GLN A 156 -18.57 11.66 -3.39
CA GLN A 156 -19.44 12.31 -4.37
C GLN A 156 -20.88 11.79 -4.37
N ASP A 157 -21.11 10.57 -3.88
CA ASP A 157 -22.44 9.92 -3.83
C ASP A 157 -23.28 10.30 -2.59
N VAL A 158 -22.80 11.22 -1.73
CA VAL A 158 -23.50 11.66 -0.51
C VAL A 158 -23.91 13.15 -0.62
N ARG A 159 -24.25 13.62 -1.83
CA ARG A 159 -24.78 14.98 -2.05
C ARG A 159 -26.15 14.96 -2.68
#